data_AF-G9QJ29-F1
#
_entry.id   AF-G9QJ29-F1
#
_cell.length_a   1.000
_cell.length_b   1.000
_cell.length_c   1.000
_cell.angle_alpha   90.00
_cell.angle_beta   90.00
_cell.angle_gamma   90.00
#
_symmetry.space_group_name_H-M   'P 1'
#
loop_
_entity.id
_entity.type
_entity.pdbx_description
1 polymer ?
#
loop_
_entity_poly.entity_id
_entity_poly.type
_entity_poly.pdbx_seq_one_letter_code
_entity_poly.pdbx_strand_id
1 'polypeptide(L)' 'MAAPWGINDVVNLEVKPTPYFKELKELAKVYEEWITKKNWKAIWQNFYIENAN' A
#
# COMPACT_ATOMS: atom_id res chain seq x y z
N MET A 1 20.22 1.17 -7.26
CA MET A 1 19.06 1.08 -6.35
C MET A 1 17.90 1.73 -7.08
N ALA A 2 16.76 1.05 -7.22
CA ALA A 2 15.62 1.57 -7.99
C ALA A 2 14.42 1.82 -7.07
N ALA A 3 13.93 3.05 -7.07
CA ALA A 3 12.70 3.48 -6.43
C ALA A 3 11.89 4.23 -7.50
N PRO A 4 11.15 3.53 -8.38
CA PRO A 4 10.51 4.13 -9.55
C PRO A 4 9.43 5.17 -9.18
N TRP A 5 8.94 5.12 -7.95
CA TRP A 5 7.96 6.06 -7.38
C TRP A 5 8.60 7.08 -6.43
N GLY A 6 9.94 7.16 -6.42
CA GLY A 6 10.69 7.92 -5.43
C GLY A 6 10.75 7.21 -4.07
N ILE A 7 11.35 7.89 -3.09
CA ILE A 7 11.55 7.37 -1.73
C ILE A 7 10.54 7.92 -0.72
N ASN A 8 9.65 8.83 -1.14
CA ASN A 8 8.80 9.55 -0.20
C ASN A 8 7.87 8.61 0.58
N ASP A 9 7.26 7.63 -0.09
CA ASP A 9 6.34 6.70 0.55
C ASP A 9 7.03 5.86 1.63
N VAL A 10 8.27 5.40 1.39
CA VAL A 10 9.02 4.63 2.40
C VAL A 10 9.47 5.50 3.57
N VAL A 11 9.86 6.76 3.31
CA VAL A 11 10.27 7.70 4.37
C VAL A 11 9.09 8.08 5.26
N ASN A 12 7.90 8.23 4.70
CA ASN A 12 6.68 8.59 5.43
C ASN A 12 5.88 7.38 5.93
N LEU A 13 6.37 6.15 5.72
CA LEU A 13 5.67 4.91 6.09
C LEU A 13 4.25 4.84 5.50
N GLU A 14 4.13 5.24 4.23
CA GLU A 14 2.90 5.20 3.46
C GLU A 14 2.93 3.99 2.52
N VAL A 15 1.85 3.22 2.50
CA VAL A 15 1.63 2.19 1.49
C VAL A 15 0.43 2.54 0.63
N LYS A 16 0.70 2.57 -0.68
CA LYS A 16 -0.27 2.94 -1.70
C LYS A 16 -0.38 1.83 -2.74
N PRO A 17 -1.58 1.56 -3.27
CA PRO A 17 -1.74 0.65 -4.38
C PRO A 17 -1.12 1.27 -5.64
N THR A 18 -0.39 0.46 -6.41
CA THR A 18 0.06 0.89 -7.74
C THR A 18 -1.14 1.06 -8.67
N PRO A 19 -1.01 1.84 -9.77
CA PRO A 19 -2.13 2.07 -10.70
C PRO A 19 -2.82 0.79 -11.16
N TYR A 20 -2.03 -0.28 -11.38
CA TYR A 20 -2.52 -1.61 -11.71
C TYR A 20 -3.60 -2.13 -10.74
N PHE A 21 -3.42 -1.94 -9.43
CA PHE A 21 -4.39 -2.37 -8.42
C PHE A 21 -5.62 -1.47 -8.34
N LYS A 22 -5.53 -0.23 -8.87
CA LYS A 22 -6.64 0.72 -8.93
C LYS A 22 -7.50 0.55 -10.19
N GLU A 23 -7.01 -0.13 -11.23
CA GLU A 23 -7.72 -0.29 -12.50
C GLU A 23 -8.96 -1.19 -12.41
N LEU A 24 -8.90 -2.26 -11.61
CA LEU A 24 -9.98 -3.24 -11.49
C LEU A 24 -10.38 -3.44 -10.02
N LYS A 25 -11.69 -3.45 -9.76
CA LYS A 25 -12.24 -3.70 -8.40
C LYS A 25 -11.78 -5.03 -7.80
N GLU A 26 -11.57 -6.05 -8.65
CA GLU A 26 -11.06 -7.35 -8.22
C GLU A 26 -9.62 -7.25 -7.71
N LEU A 27 -8.76 -6.48 -8.39
CA LEU A 27 -7.39 -6.23 -7.97
C LEU A 27 -7.32 -5.37 -6.72
N ALA A 28 -8.18 -4.35 -6.62
CA ALA A 28 -8.31 -3.54 -5.42
C ALA A 28 -8.61 -4.40 -4.19
N LYS A 29 -9.52 -5.38 -4.33
CA LYS A 29 -9.85 -6.33 -3.27
C LYS A 29 -8.66 -7.21 -2.88
N VAL A 30 -7.90 -7.73 -3.85
CA VAL A 30 -6.68 -8.52 -3.57
C VAL A 30 -5.67 -7.70 -2.77
N TYR A 31 -5.46 -6.43 -3.14
CA TYR A 31 -4.58 -5.53 -2.41
C TYR A 31 -5.05 -5.34 -0.95
N GLU A 32 -6.34 -5.05 -0.73
CA GLU A 32 -6.88 -4.85 0.62
C GLU A 32 -6.79 -6.12 1.49
N GLU A 33 -7.03 -7.30 0.91
CA GLU A 33 -6.86 -8.59 1.60
C GLU A 33 -5.40 -8.80 2.03
N TRP A 34 -4.44 -8.46 1.17
CA TRP A 34 -3.02 -8.60 1.48
C TRP A 34 -2.56 -7.65 2.58
N ILE A 35 -2.96 -6.38 2.50
CA ILE A 35 -2.63 -5.38 3.52
C ILE A 35 -3.20 -5.78 4.88
N THR A 36 -4.44 -6.26 4.90
CA THR A 36 -5.10 -6.75 6.12
C THR A 36 -4.34 -7.94 6.71
N LYS A 37 -3.94 -8.90 5.87
CA LYS A 37 -3.19 -10.09 6.31
C LYS A 37 -1.78 -9.76 6.83
N LYS A 38 -1.11 -8.76 6.27
CA LYS A 38 0.21 -8.30 6.73
C LYS A 38 0.15 -7.65 8.11
N ASN A 39 -0.96 -7.00 8.44
CA ASN A 39 -1.21 -6.32 9.71
C ASN A 39 -0.07 -5.38 10.14
N TRP A 40 0.45 -4.58 9.19
CA TRP A 40 1.61 -3.72 9.45
C TRP A 40 1.39 -2.66 10.51
N LYS A 41 0.13 -2.23 10.71
CA LYS A 41 -0.25 -1.32 11.80
C LYS A 41 0.07 -1.86 13.19
N ALA A 42 0.22 -3.18 13.37
CA ALA A 42 0.60 -3.77 14.66
C ALA A 42 2.08 -3.54 15.02
N ILE A 43 2.93 -3.27 14.02
CA ILE A 43 4.39 -3.08 14.21
C ILE A 43 4.74 -1.60 14.06
N TRP A 44 4.13 -0.93 13.07
CA TRP A 44 4.42 0.44 12.71
C TRP A 44 3.29 1.35 13.17
N GLN A 45 3.54 2.09 14.27
CA GLN A 45 2.54 2.95 14.92
C GLN A 45 2.12 4.17 14.09
N ASN A 46 3.01 4.68 13.22
CA ASN A 46 2.75 5.82 12.35
C ASN A 46 2.73 5.35 10.88
N PHE A 47 1.79 4.47 10.56
CA PHE A 47 1.69 3.81 9.26
C PHE A 47 0.39 4.17 8.55
N TYR A 48 0.51 4.69 7.34
CA TYR A 48 -0.62 5.07 6.52
C TYR A 48 -0.83 4.06 5.38
N ILE A 49 -2.09 3.69 5.16
CA ILE A 49 -2.51 2.81 4.07
C ILE A 49 -3.54 3.58 3.26
N GLU A 50 -3.26 3.73 1.96
CA GLU A 50 -4.21 4.24 0.99
C GLU A 50 -5.06 3.08 0.43
N ASN A 51 -6.35 3.33 0.26
CA ASN A 51 -7.28 2.37 -0.35
C ASN A 51 -7.12 2.36 -1.88
N ALA A 52 -7.51 1.25 -2.49
CA ALA A 52 -7.44 1.06 -3.94
C ALA A 52 -8.70 1.50 -4.72
N ASN A 53 -9.73 2.05 -4.05
CA ASN A 53 -10.99 2.55 -4.62
C ASN A 53 -11.24 4.02 -4.26
#